data_AF-A0A151F4C2-F1
#
_entry.id   AF-A0A151F4C2-F1
#
_cell.length_a   1.000
_cell.length_b   1.000
_cell.length_c   1.000
_cell.angle_alpha   90.00
_cell.angle_beta   90.00
_cell.angle_gamma   90.00
#
_symmetry.space_group_name_H-M   'P 1'
#
loop_
_entity.id
_entity.type
_entity.pdbx_description
1 polymer ?
#
loop_
_entity_poly.entity_id
_entity_poly.type
_entity_poly.pdbx_seq_one_letter_code
_entity_poly.pdbx_strand_id
1 'polypeptide(L)'
;MSVLNPEKIILFGSFARKDFNEGSDIDLIVICDWKEDFLDRIGVLLELNEVNLPIEPIGYTRDEIEMMVKDRNPFILELLKDGVVIYEKGRKR
;
A
#
# COMPACT_ATOMS: atom_id res chain seq x y z
N MET A 1 18.08 -4.53 9.50
CA MET A 1 16.87 -3.93 8.89
C MET A 1 16.63 -2.58 9.51
N SER A 2 16.59 -1.51 8.71
CA SER A 2 16.01 -0.25 9.16
C SER A 2 14.53 -0.47 9.43
N VAL A 3 14.06 -0.08 10.62
CA VAL A 3 12.64 -0.17 10.97
C VAL A 3 11.86 0.75 10.03
N LEU A 4 10.96 0.19 9.21
CA LEU A 4 10.04 1.00 8.41
C LEU A 4 9.11 1.79 9.34
N ASN A 5 8.84 3.04 8.98
CA ASN A 5 7.97 3.94 9.74
C ASN A 5 6.89 4.49 8.80
N PRO A 6 5.90 3.65 8.44
CA PRO A 6 4.92 4.02 7.44
C PRO A 6 4.14 5.26 7.88
N GLU A 7 3.85 6.14 6.92
CA GLU A 7 2.93 7.25 7.11
C GLU A 7 1.48 6.78 7.00
N LYS A 8 1.22 5.87 6.05
CA LYS A 8 -0.11 5.38 5.73
C LYS A 8 -0.05 3.98 5.12
N ILE A 9 -1.04 3.15 5.45
CA ILE A 9 -1.26 1.86 4.78
C ILE A 9 -2.70 1.83 4.29
N ILE A 10 -2.87 1.51 3.01
CA ILE A 10 -4.16 1.50 2.33
C ILE A 10 -4.39 0.10 1.78
N LEU A 11 -5.51 -0.50 2.16
CA LEU A 11 -6.05 -1.69 1.54
C LEU A 11 -6.76 -1.28 0.25
N PHE A 12 -6.49 -1.98 -0.85
CA PHE A 12 -7.17 -1.75 -2.12
C PHE A 12 -7.68 -3.04 -2.73
N GLY A 13 -8.10 -2.98 -4.00
CA GLY A 13 -8.55 -4.16 -4.73
C GLY A 13 -9.81 -4.79 -4.14
N SER A 14 -9.89 -6.11 -4.26
CA SER A 14 -11.14 -6.85 -4.04
C SER A 14 -11.60 -6.83 -2.57
N PHE A 15 -10.65 -6.86 -1.64
CA PHE A 15 -10.95 -6.75 -0.21
C PHE A 15 -11.49 -5.36 0.16
N ALA A 16 -10.96 -4.29 -0.44
CA ALA A 16 -11.46 -2.94 -0.22
C ALA A 16 -12.88 -2.76 -0.80
N ARG A 17 -13.14 -3.32 -1.98
CA ARG A 17 -14.45 -3.28 -2.66
C ARG A 17 -15.48 -4.27 -2.10
N LYS A 18 -15.05 -5.21 -1.25
CA LYS A 18 -15.87 -6.28 -0.65
C LYS A 18 -16.43 -7.27 -1.68
N ASP A 19 -15.72 -7.46 -2.79
CA ASP A 19 -16.05 -8.41 -3.87
C ASP A 19 -15.01 -9.55 -4.00
N PHE A 20 -14.20 -9.75 -2.96
CA PHE A 20 -13.18 -10.81 -2.86
C PHE A 20 -13.79 -12.23 -2.82
N ASN A 21 -12.97 -13.21 -3.19
CA ASN A 21 -13.26 -14.65 -3.12
C ASN A 21 -12.12 -15.41 -2.42
N GLU A 22 -12.25 -16.73 -2.27
CA GLU A 22 -11.28 -17.58 -1.56
C GLU A 22 -9.86 -17.56 -2.16
N GLY A 23 -9.71 -17.22 -3.45
CA GLY A 23 -8.42 -17.12 -4.12
C GLY A 23 -7.91 -15.69 -4.30
N SER A 24 -8.51 -14.70 -3.62
CA SER A 24 -8.09 -13.30 -3.73
C SER A 24 -6.91 -12.99 -2.81
N ASP A 25 -5.90 -12.29 -3.36
CA ASP A 25 -4.81 -11.72 -2.58
C ASP A 25 -5.25 -10.41 -1.89
N ILE A 26 -4.48 -10.00 -0.87
CA ILE A 26 -4.67 -8.77 -0.10
C ILE A 26 -3.75 -7.69 -0.67
N ASP A 27 -4.34 -6.79 -1.44
CA ASP A 27 -3.65 -5.69 -2.10
C ASP A 27 -3.35 -4.54 -1.13
N LEU A 28 -2.07 -4.19 -0.95
CA LEU A 28 -1.65 -3.16 0.01
C LEU A 28 -0.79 -2.08 -0.62
N ILE A 29 -1.12 -0.81 -0.36
CA ILE A 29 -0.23 0.33 -0.58
C ILE A 29 0.38 0.75 0.74
N VAL A 30 1.71 0.81 0.79
CA VAL A 30 2.48 1.28 1.94
C VAL A 30 3.20 2.58 1.58
N ILE A 31 2.75 3.68 2.20
CA ILE A 31 3.36 5.00 2.02
C ILE A 31 4.39 5.21 3.11
N CYS A 32 5.65 5.33 2.73
CA CYS A 32 6.79 5.46 3.64
C CYS A 32 7.94 6.25 2.98
N ASP A 33 8.87 6.75 3.78
CA ASP A 33 10.14 7.31 3.31
C ASP A 33 11.07 6.18 2.87
N TRP A 34 10.82 5.63 1.67
CA TRP A 34 11.58 4.54 1.07
C TRP A 34 12.99 4.97 0.71
N LYS A 35 13.97 4.12 1.00
CA LYS A 35 15.38 4.29 0.58
C LYS A 35 15.76 3.35 -0.55
N GLU A 36 14.97 2.30 -0.71
CA GLU A 36 15.10 1.24 -1.69
C GLU A 36 14.48 1.66 -3.03
N ASP A 37 15.04 1.12 -4.11
CA ASP A 37 14.49 1.27 -5.45
C ASP A 37 13.09 0.65 -5.53
N PHE A 38 12.24 1.21 -6.40
CA PHE A 38 10.81 0.90 -6.43
C PHE A 38 10.47 -0.61 -6.39
N LEU A 39 11.16 -1.42 -7.19
CA LEU A 39 10.93 -2.86 -7.26
C LEU A 39 11.42 -3.61 -6.01
N ASP A 40 12.50 -3.17 -5.39
CA ASP A 40 13.08 -3.80 -4.20
C ASP A 40 12.18 -3.63 -2.97
N ARG A 41 11.35 -2.58 -2.94
CA ARG A 41 10.39 -2.31 -1.86
C ARG A 41 9.40 -3.46 -1.68
N ILE A 42 9.01 -4.13 -2.77
CA ILE A 42 8.12 -5.29 -2.72
C ILE A 42 8.78 -6.42 -1.92
N GLY A 43 10.05 -6.71 -2.20
CA GLY A 43 10.83 -7.71 -1.47
C GLY A 43 10.90 -7.39 0.02
N VAL A 44 11.22 -6.14 0.37
CA VAL A 44 11.26 -5.68 1.77
C VAL A 44 9.90 -5.88 2.47
N LEU A 45 8.80 -5.54 1.81
CA LEU A 45 7.45 -5.69 2.37
C LEU A 45 7.05 -7.16 2.54
N LEU A 46 7.42 -8.02 1.59
CA LEU A 46 7.18 -9.46 1.68
C LEU A 46 8.02 -10.11 2.78
N GLU A 47 9.26 -9.67 3.01
CA GLU A 47 10.09 -10.15 4.13
C GLU A 47 9.49 -9.82 5.50
N LEU A 48 8.72 -8.73 5.61
CA LEU A 48 8.01 -8.34 6.84
C LEU A 48 6.73 -9.15 7.08
N ASN A 49 6.27 -9.93 6.10
CA ASN A 49 5.07 -10.76 6.19
C ASN A 49 5.36 -12.09 6.93
N GLU A 50 5.67 -12.00 8.23
CA GLU A 50 6.03 -13.15 9.06
C GLU A 50 4.91 -14.21 9.17
N VAL A 51 3.66 -13.81 8.91
CA VAL A 51 2.47 -14.68 9.00
C VAL A 51 2.09 -15.31 7.66
N ASN A 52 2.87 -15.08 6.60
CA ASN A 52 2.68 -15.63 5.26
C ASN A 52 1.26 -15.42 4.70
N LEU A 53 0.70 -14.23 4.92
CA LEU A 53 -0.56 -13.84 4.29
C LEU A 53 -0.38 -13.71 2.77
N PRO A 54 -1.40 -14.02 1.96
CA PRO A 54 -1.37 -13.77 0.53
C PRO A 54 -1.53 -12.26 0.28
N ILE A 55 -0.42 -11.51 0.34
CA ILE A 55 -0.41 -10.06 0.13
C ILE A 55 0.30 -9.71 -1.19
N GLU A 56 -0.18 -8.66 -1.85
CA GLU A 56 0.51 -7.98 -2.95
C GLU A 56 0.83 -6.54 -2.55
N PRO A 57 1.96 -6.31 -1.86
CA PRO A 57 2.28 -4.99 -1.33
C PRO A 57 3.07 -4.15 -2.34
N ILE A 58 2.75 -2.85 -2.43
CA ILE A 58 3.50 -1.88 -3.21
C ILE A 58 3.89 -0.69 -2.33
N GLY A 59 5.18 -0.34 -2.36
CA GLY A 59 5.74 0.77 -1.60
C GLY A 59 5.82 2.06 -2.42
N TYR A 60 5.17 3.11 -1.95
CA TYR A 60 5.28 4.46 -2.53
C TYR A 60 5.82 5.48 -1.53
N THR A 61 6.53 6.49 -2.01
CA THR A 61 6.78 7.71 -1.25
C THR A 61 5.58 8.66 -1.34
N ARG A 62 5.50 9.63 -0.44
CA ARG A 62 4.48 10.69 -0.52
C ARG A 62 4.55 11.44 -1.84
N ASP A 63 5.75 11.81 -2.27
CA ASP A 63 5.96 12.58 -3.51
C ASP A 63 5.51 11.80 -4.75
N GLU A 64 5.76 10.49 -4.79
CA GLU A 64 5.29 9.61 -5.87
C GLU A 64 3.75 9.59 -5.94
N ILE A 65 3.08 9.51 -4.79
CA ILE A 65 1.62 9.56 -4.71
C ILE A 65 1.10 10.92 -5.20
N GLU A 66 1.67 12.03 -4.73
CA GLU A 66 1.27 13.39 -5.14
C GLU A 66 1.45 13.61 -6.65
N MET A 67 2.54 13.10 -7.22
CA MET A 67 2.79 13.14 -8.66
C MET A 67 1.73 12.34 -9.44
N MET A 68 1.43 11.11 -9.01
CA MET A 68 0.38 10.31 -9.65
C MET A 68 -0.99 11.00 -9.61
N VAL A 69 -1.32 11.68 -8.50
CA VAL A 69 -2.57 12.44 -8.37
C VAL A 69 -2.60 13.60 -9.36
N LYS A 70 -1.50 14.35 -9.46
CA LYS A 70 -1.35 15.47 -10.40
C LYS A 70 -1.49 15.01 -11.85
N ASP A 71 -0.93 13.85 -12.18
CA ASP A 71 -0.96 13.26 -13.52
C ASP A 71 -2.28 12.54 -13.81
N ARG A 72 -3.22 12.52 -12.85
CA ARG A 72 -4.50 11.82 -12.96
C ARG A 72 -4.32 10.35 -13.35
N ASN A 73 -3.30 9.73 -12.77
CA ASN A 73 -3.00 8.32 -13.03
C ASN A 73 -4.24 7.46 -12.67
N PRO A 74 -4.72 6.58 -13.57
CA PRO A 74 -5.92 5.79 -13.31
C PRO A 74 -5.85 4.97 -12.02
N PHE A 75 -4.68 4.43 -11.67
CA PHE A 75 -4.48 3.64 -10.47
C PHE A 75 -4.70 4.45 -9.20
N ILE A 76 -4.10 5.65 -9.10
CA ILE A 76 -4.29 6.47 -7.90
C ILE A 76 -5.71 6.99 -7.79
N LEU A 77 -6.40 7.23 -8.91
CA LEU A 77 -7.80 7.63 -8.90
C LEU A 77 -8.71 6.50 -8.39
N GLU A 78 -8.44 5.25 -8.75
CA GLU A 78 -9.12 4.09 -8.18
C GLU A 78 -8.82 3.96 -6.68
N LEU A 79 -7.54 4.07 -6.28
CA LEU A 79 -7.13 4.00 -4.88
C LEU A 79 -7.81 5.08 -4.02
N LEU A 80 -7.95 6.31 -4.54
CA LEU A 80 -8.64 7.40 -3.84
C LEU A 80 -10.15 7.17 -3.74
N LYS A 81 -10.73 6.45 -4.70
CA LYS A 81 -12.17 6.19 -4.75
C LYS A 81 -12.57 5.00 -3.86
N ASP A 82 -11.85 3.89 -3.98
CA ASP A 82 -12.25 2.60 -3.41
C ASP A 82 -11.29 2.11 -2.30
N GLY A 83 -10.11 2.73 -2.13
CA GLY A 83 -9.13 2.34 -1.13
C GLY A 83 -9.57 2.63 0.32
N VAL A 84 -9.22 1.71 1.23
CA VAL A 84 -9.54 1.79 2.65
C VAL A 84 -8.26 2.03 3.44
N VAL A 85 -8.17 3.19 4.11
CA VAL A 85 -7.04 3.49 5.01
C VAL A 85 -7.15 2.62 6.26
N ILE A 86 -6.24 1.67 6.41
CA ILE A 86 -6.20 0.75 7.57
C ILE A 86 -5.21 1.21 8.66
N TYR A 87 -4.26 2.05 8.28
CA TYR A 87 -3.32 2.71 9.18
C TYR A 87 -2.99 4.12 8.68
N GLU A 88 -2.91 5.08 9.61
CA GLU A 88 -2.44 6.44 9.32
C GLU A 88 -1.73 6.99 10.57
N LYS A 89 -0.48 7.39 10.39
CA LYS A 89 0.35 7.91 11.47
C LYS A 89 -0.26 9.16 12.07
N GLY A 90 -0.41 9.18 13.39
CA GLY A 90 -1.00 10.31 14.13
C GLY A 90 -2.52 10.36 14.13
N ARG A 91 -3.23 9.46 13.42
CA ARG A 91 -4.68 9.35 13.53
C ARG A 91 -5.04 8.54 14.78
N LYS A 92 -5.59 9.21 15.80
CA LYS A 92 -6.19 8.52 16.95
C LYS A 92 -7.46 7.81 16.47
N ARG A 93 -7.56 6.51 16.77
CA ARG A 93 -8.79 5.73 16.59
C ARG A 93 -9.88 6.25 17.53
#